data_AF-A0A418EH19-F1
#
_entry.id   AF-A0A418EH19-F1
#
_cell.length_a   1.000
_cell.length_b   1.000
_cell.length_c   1.000
_cell.angle_alpha   90.00
_cell.angle_beta   90.00
_cell.angle_gamma   90.00
#
_symmetry.space_group_name_H-M   'P 1'
#
loop_
_entity.id
_entity.type
_entity.pdbx_description
1 polymer ?
#
loop_
_entity_poly.entity_id
_entity_poly.type
_entity_poly.pdbx_seq_one_letter_code
_entity_poly.pdbx_strand_id
1 'polypeptide(L)'
;PGLKEVTLVLKYYLAKRGMNDVYRGGLSSYGLLLMVAHVCLQKASRHPTPTKSAAVDEDDGAVALSDSQRAKGVRVAAALMAHVKAEAAAPCLGKLLMEVLHYYGNNFQPEVDVVTVGTSFRCVVHCLFSGLTWWVTASDDLRRGAAATLCVLDPLDGTNNVGRHCYRISHILRSFQDVSNSLTSLIVRLRRGKDVGGGSLLDRMFNL
;
A
#
# COMPACT_ATOMS: atom_id res chain seq x y z
N PRO A 1 2.26 -13.86 -5.19
CA PRO A 1 1.55 -13.88 -6.48
C PRO A 1 0.47 -12.78 -6.48
N GLY A 2 0.32 -11.98 -7.55
CA GLY A 2 -0.75 -11.00 -7.68
C GLY A 2 -0.36 -9.53 -7.48
N LEU A 3 0.77 -9.22 -6.81
CA LEU A 3 1.20 -7.85 -6.55
C LEU A 3 1.43 -7.07 -7.85
N LYS A 4 2.14 -7.68 -8.81
CA LYS A 4 2.44 -7.05 -10.10
C LYS A 4 1.15 -6.80 -10.88
N GLU A 5 0.27 -7.78 -10.92
CA GLU A 5 -0.97 -7.76 -11.68
C GLU A 5 -1.93 -6.70 -11.13
N VAL A 6 -2.15 -6.65 -9.82
CA VAL A 6 -2.99 -5.63 -9.18
C VAL A 6 -2.39 -4.23 -9.36
N THR A 7 -1.07 -4.09 -9.17
CA THR A 7 -0.39 -2.81 -9.37
C THR A 7 -0.54 -2.31 -10.80
N LEU A 8 -0.44 -3.20 -11.80
CA LEU A 8 -0.64 -2.84 -13.21
C LEU A 8 -2.07 -2.38 -13.50
N VAL A 9 -3.07 -3.11 -13.00
CA VAL A 9 -4.49 -2.74 -13.16
C VAL A 9 -4.78 -1.37 -12.54
N LEU A 10 -4.32 -1.14 -11.31
CA LEU A 10 -4.52 0.15 -10.63
C LEU A 10 -3.71 1.27 -11.29
N LYS A 11 -2.50 0.99 -11.75
CA LYS A 11 -1.67 1.97 -12.49
C LYS A 11 -2.36 2.41 -13.77
N TYR A 12 -2.91 1.46 -14.53
CA TYR A 12 -3.66 1.77 -15.75
C TYR A 12 -4.92 2.60 -15.44
N TYR A 13 -5.66 2.23 -14.39
CA TYR A 13 -6.82 3.00 -13.94
C TYR A 13 -6.48 4.46 -13.60
N LEU A 14 -5.42 4.69 -12.81
CA LEU A 14 -4.98 6.04 -12.45
C LEU A 14 -4.45 6.82 -13.66
N ALA A 15 -3.76 6.15 -14.59
CA ALA A 15 -3.27 6.77 -15.82
C ALA A 15 -4.41 7.29 -16.68
N LYS A 16 -5.49 6.50 -16.85
CA LYS A 16 -6.67 6.90 -17.62
C LYS A 16 -7.35 8.15 -17.06
N ARG A 17 -7.24 8.39 -15.75
CA ARG A 17 -7.80 9.56 -15.05
C ARG A 17 -6.81 10.72 -14.83
N GLY A 18 -5.59 10.61 -15.37
CA GLY A 18 -4.55 11.63 -15.19
C GLY A 18 -4.13 11.83 -13.72
N MET A 19 -4.17 10.76 -12.92
CA MET A 19 -3.81 10.75 -11.48
C MET A 19 -2.49 10.02 -11.20
N ASN A 20 -1.71 9.72 -12.23
CA ASN A 20 -0.39 9.07 -12.13
C ASN A 20 0.80 10.02 -12.26
N ASP A 21 0.56 11.32 -12.51
CA ASP A 21 1.59 12.34 -12.70
C ASP A 21 1.87 13.09 -11.40
N VAL A 22 3.07 12.87 -10.85
CA VAL A 22 3.54 13.47 -9.58
C VAL A 22 3.63 14.99 -9.68
N TYR A 23 3.99 15.53 -10.85
CA TYR A 23 4.12 16.98 -11.05
C TYR A 23 2.76 17.70 -11.04
N ARG A 24 1.67 16.95 -11.24
CA ARG A 24 0.28 17.41 -11.15
C ARG A 24 -0.42 16.93 -9.88
N GLY A 25 0.33 16.51 -8.87
CA GLY A 25 -0.18 16.04 -7.58
C GLY A 25 -0.77 14.64 -7.57
N GLY A 26 -0.51 13.86 -8.62
CA GLY A 26 -0.90 12.46 -8.73
C GLY A 26 0.04 11.53 -7.96
N LEU A 27 -0.34 10.26 -7.91
CA LEU A 27 0.40 9.22 -7.21
C LEU A 27 1.52 8.66 -8.10
N SER A 28 2.74 8.61 -7.57
CA SER A 28 3.87 8.01 -8.28
C SER A 28 3.66 6.50 -8.46
N SER A 29 4.21 5.92 -9.53
CA SER A 29 4.13 4.46 -9.73
C SER A 29 4.78 3.67 -8.59
N TYR A 30 5.81 4.25 -7.96
CA TYR A 30 6.48 3.66 -6.81
C TYR A 30 5.64 3.77 -5.53
N GLY A 31 5.03 4.93 -5.26
CA GLY A 31 4.10 5.11 -4.14
C GLY A 31 2.89 4.17 -4.24
N LEU A 32 2.35 3.99 -5.45
CA LEU A 32 1.29 3.00 -5.69
C LEU A 32 1.75 1.57 -5.38
N LEU A 33 2.95 1.18 -5.80
CA LEU A 33 3.51 -0.13 -5.49
C LEU A 33 3.62 -0.35 -3.98
N LEU A 34 4.10 0.64 -3.23
CA LEU A 34 4.22 0.56 -1.77
C LEU A 34 2.85 0.46 -1.09
N MET A 35 1.85 1.19 -1.58
CA MET A 35 0.47 1.08 -1.11
C MET A 35 -0.10 -0.34 -1.32
N VAL A 36 0.04 -0.90 -2.52
CA VAL A 36 -0.45 -2.27 -2.78
C VAL A 36 0.33 -3.30 -1.93
N ALA A 37 1.66 -3.15 -1.85
CA ALA A 37 2.51 -4.02 -1.03
C ALA A 37 2.11 -3.99 0.45
N HIS A 38 1.78 -2.81 0.98
CA HIS A 38 1.34 -2.64 2.36
C HIS A 38 0.07 -3.44 2.68
N VAL A 39 -0.93 -3.42 1.80
CA VAL A 39 -2.16 -4.23 1.97
C VAL A 39 -1.85 -5.73 1.90
N CYS A 40 -1.01 -6.16 0.95
CA CYS A 40 -0.58 -7.56 0.88
C CYS A 40 0.12 -8.00 2.18
N LEU A 41 0.89 -7.10 2.77
CA LEU A 41 1.67 -7.34 3.98
C LEU A 41 0.82 -7.36 5.26
N GLN A 42 -0.13 -6.44 5.41
CA GLN A 42 -1.06 -6.44 6.54
C GLN A 42 -1.87 -7.74 6.63
N LYS A 43 -2.25 -8.33 5.49
CA LYS A 43 -3.00 -9.59 5.46
C LYS A 43 -2.22 -10.75 6.03
N ALA A 44 -0.94 -10.87 5.69
CA ALA A 44 -0.07 -11.91 6.22
C ALA A 44 0.05 -11.86 7.76
N SER A 45 -0.01 -10.66 8.36
CA SER A 45 0.08 -10.48 9.83
C SER A 45 -1.18 -10.85 10.63
N ARG A 46 -2.34 -11.07 9.97
CA ARG A 46 -3.56 -11.55 10.67
C ARG A 46 -3.47 -13.02 11.12
N HIS A 47 -2.44 -13.76 10.70
CA HIS A 47 -2.14 -15.11 11.18
C HIS A 47 -0.69 -15.18 11.69
N PRO A 48 -0.45 -15.07 13.01
CA PRO A 48 0.91 -15.00 13.52
C PRO A 48 1.52 -16.41 13.55
N THR A 49 2.61 -16.59 12.81
CA THR A 49 3.68 -17.51 13.25
C THR A 49 4.87 -16.65 13.66
N PRO A 50 5.34 -16.80 14.92
CA PRO A 50 6.41 -15.96 15.44
C PRO A 50 7.75 -16.45 14.90
N THR A 51 8.22 -15.87 13.80
CA THR A 51 9.63 -15.99 13.41
C THR A 51 10.39 -14.79 13.94
N LYS A 52 11.16 -15.04 15.01
CA LYS A 52 12.10 -14.11 15.64
C LYS A 52 12.89 -13.36 14.56
N SER A 53 12.69 -12.04 14.48
CA SER A 53 13.50 -11.16 13.66
C SER A 53 14.92 -11.14 14.23
N ALA A 54 15.85 -11.75 13.50
CA ALA A 54 17.27 -11.58 13.73
C ALA A 54 17.61 -10.11 13.46
N ALA A 55 17.84 -9.35 14.53
CA ALA A 55 18.71 -8.20 14.48
C ALA A 55 20.09 -8.70 14.03
N VAL A 56 20.63 -8.12 12.97
CA VAL A 56 22.03 -8.34 12.59
C VAL A 56 22.65 -6.98 12.43
N ASP A 57 23.69 -6.78 13.22
CA ASP A 57 24.53 -5.60 13.36
C ASP A 57 25.01 -5.06 12.00
N GLU A 58 24.97 -3.73 11.83
CA GLU A 58 25.54 -3.04 10.69
C GLU A 58 27.06 -2.91 10.92
N ASP A 59 27.87 -3.62 10.11
CA ASP A 59 29.31 -3.40 10.00
C ASP A 59 29.54 -2.28 8.98
N ASP A 60 29.95 -1.11 9.49
CA ASP A 60 30.20 0.15 8.78
C ASP A 60 31.49 0.08 7.92
N GLY A 61 31.49 -0.81 6.93
CA GLY A 61 32.44 -0.75 5.81
C GLY A 61 31.95 0.24 4.76
N ALA A 62 32.82 1.07 4.21
CA ALA A 62 32.53 2.07 3.16
C ALA A 62 32.04 1.42 1.85
N VAL A 63 30.81 0.94 1.85
CA VAL A 63 30.11 0.38 0.70
C VAL A 63 29.43 1.55 -0.02
N ALA A 64 29.56 1.62 -1.35
CA ALA A 64 28.88 2.62 -2.15
C ALA A 64 27.38 2.64 -1.83
N LEU A 65 26.80 3.83 -1.67
CA LEU A 65 25.38 3.99 -1.29
C LEU A 65 24.43 3.14 -2.15
N SER A 66 24.74 3.00 -3.45
CA SER A 66 24.01 2.15 -4.39
C SER A 66 24.01 0.67 -4.03
N ASP A 67 25.13 0.15 -3.54
CA ASP A 67 25.27 -1.27 -3.20
C ASP A 67 24.56 -1.59 -1.88
N SER A 68 24.64 -0.68 -0.91
CA SER A 68 23.87 -0.78 0.34
C SER A 68 22.36 -0.72 0.06
N GLN A 69 21.90 0.23 -0.76
CA GLN A 69 20.49 0.33 -1.18
C GLN A 69 20.04 -0.90 -1.96
N ARG A 70 20.87 -1.44 -2.86
CA ARG A 70 20.58 -2.67 -3.60
C ARG A 70 20.43 -3.86 -2.66
N ALA A 71 21.35 -4.03 -1.70
CA ALA A 71 21.28 -5.11 -0.71
C ALA A 71 20.02 -5.00 0.16
N LYS A 72 19.70 -3.80 0.66
CA LYS A 72 18.46 -3.52 1.40
C LYS A 72 17.22 -3.84 0.55
N GLY A 73 17.19 -3.40 -0.71
CA GLY A 73 16.10 -3.66 -1.64
C GLY A 73 15.88 -5.14 -1.93
N VAL A 74 16.95 -5.92 -2.11
CA VAL A 74 16.86 -7.38 -2.29
C VAL A 74 16.26 -8.05 -1.05
N ARG A 75 16.66 -7.64 0.16
CA ARG A 75 16.11 -8.19 1.41
C ARG A 75 14.61 -7.87 1.55
N VAL A 76 14.21 -6.63 1.29
CA VAL A 76 12.80 -6.21 1.34
C VAL A 76 11.98 -6.97 0.30
N ALA A 77 12.48 -7.09 -0.93
CA ALA A 77 11.82 -7.83 -1.99
C ALA A 77 11.69 -9.32 -1.64
N ALA A 78 12.75 -9.94 -1.10
CA ALA A 78 12.71 -11.33 -0.66
C ALA A 78 11.70 -11.55 0.47
N ALA A 79 11.66 -10.67 1.46
CA ALA A 79 10.69 -10.73 2.55
C ALA A 79 9.26 -10.56 2.02
N LEU A 80 9.01 -9.54 1.20
CA LEU A 80 7.71 -9.30 0.57
C LEU A 80 7.24 -10.52 -0.22
N MET A 81 8.10 -11.09 -1.05
CA MET A 81 7.78 -12.27 -1.86
C MET A 81 7.58 -13.52 -0.99
N ALA A 82 8.35 -13.69 0.08
CA ALA A 82 8.20 -14.79 1.02
C ALA A 82 6.86 -14.70 1.77
N HIS A 83 6.48 -13.52 2.27
CA HIS A 83 5.17 -13.30 2.93
C HIS A 83 4.01 -13.55 1.97
N VAL A 84 4.11 -13.01 0.75
CA VAL A 84 3.10 -13.17 -0.29
C VAL A 84 3.02 -14.63 -0.78
N LYS A 85 4.11 -15.40 -0.72
CA LYS A 85 4.15 -16.83 -1.06
C LYS A 85 3.64 -17.72 0.08
N ALA A 86 3.86 -17.35 1.33
CA ALA A 86 3.32 -18.07 2.50
C ALA A 86 1.80 -18.00 2.55
N GLU A 87 1.19 -16.90 2.09
CA GLU A 87 -0.26 -16.73 1.97
C GLU A 87 -0.84 -17.38 0.69
N ALA A 88 -0.05 -18.12 -0.09
CA ALA A 88 -0.44 -18.73 -1.36
C ALA A 88 -1.36 -19.96 -1.23
N ALA A 89 -2.22 -20.00 -0.19
CA ALA A 89 -3.55 -20.60 -0.33
C ALA A 89 -4.35 -19.69 -1.29
N ALA A 90 -4.02 -19.80 -2.58
CA ALA A 90 -4.18 -18.82 -3.66
C ALA A 90 -5.38 -17.85 -3.50
N PRO A 91 -5.18 -16.64 -2.93
CA PRO A 91 -6.18 -15.59 -3.05
C PRO A 91 -6.35 -15.27 -4.54
N CYS A 92 -7.57 -15.35 -5.04
CA CYS A 92 -7.83 -14.99 -6.43
C CYS A 92 -7.49 -13.51 -6.66
N LEU A 93 -6.93 -13.20 -7.83
CA LEU A 93 -6.50 -11.84 -8.18
C LEU A 93 -7.61 -10.80 -7.96
N GLY A 94 -8.85 -11.16 -8.28
CA GLY A 94 -10.02 -10.31 -8.06
C GLY A 94 -10.30 -10.01 -6.59
N LYS A 95 -10.07 -10.98 -5.67
CA LYS A 95 -10.20 -10.75 -4.23
C LYS A 95 -9.13 -9.78 -3.74
N LEU A 96 -7.87 -9.95 -4.18
CA LEU A 96 -6.80 -9.03 -3.81
C LEU A 96 -7.07 -7.61 -4.31
N LEU A 97 -7.53 -7.46 -5.56
CA LEU A 97 -7.92 -6.17 -6.12
C LEU A 97 -9.05 -5.52 -5.30
N MET A 98 -10.11 -6.28 -4.98
CA MET A 98 -11.22 -5.79 -4.17
C MET A 98 -10.78 -5.39 -2.77
N GLU A 99 -9.88 -6.13 -2.13
CA GLU A 99 -9.35 -5.80 -0.80
C GLU A 99 -8.57 -4.50 -0.81
N VAL A 100 -7.68 -4.29 -1.79
CA VAL A 100 -6.92 -3.05 -1.94
C VAL A 100 -7.86 -1.86 -2.16
N LEU A 101 -8.83 -2.00 -3.06
CA LEU A 101 -9.83 -0.96 -3.34
C LEU A 101 -10.68 -0.65 -2.11
N HIS A 102 -11.12 -1.67 -1.38
CA HIS A 102 -11.96 -1.50 -0.20
C HIS A 102 -11.18 -0.84 0.95
N TYR A 103 -9.94 -1.29 1.21
CA TYR A 103 -9.09 -0.72 2.25
C TYR A 103 -8.82 0.77 1.99
N TYR A 104 -8.38 1.13 0.78
CA TYR A 104 -8.10 2.53 0.47
C TYR A 104 -9.37 3.39 0.24
N GLY A 105 -10.50 2.79 -0.12
CA GLY A 105 -11.75 3.51 -0.29
C GLY A 105 -12.50 3.81 1.02
N ASN A 106 -12.41 2.91 2.02
CA ASN A 106 -13.24 2.96 3.22
C ASN A 106 -12.48 3.05 4.55
N ASN A 107 -11.30 2.43 4.64
CA ASN A 107 -10.62 2.23 5.92
C ASN A 107 -9.42 3.15 6.10
N PHE A 108 -8.73 3.48 5.00
CA PHE A 108 -7.51 4.28 5.02
C PHE A 108 -7.82 5.75 5.28
N GLN A 109 -7.25 6.29 6.35
CA GLN A 109 -7.33 7.70 6.70
C GLN A 109 -5.98 8.37 6.41
N PRO A 110 -5.87 9.22 5.37
CA PRO A 110 -4.60 9.83 5.00
C PRO A 110 -4.01 10.73 6.10
N GLU A 111 -4.81 11.27 7.00
CA GLU A 111 -4.31 12.10 8.11
C GLU A 111 -3.69 11.28 9.26
N VAL A 112 -4.10 10.02 9.41
CA VAL A 112 -3.74 9.18 10.57
C VAL A 112 -2.79 8.06 10.19
N ASP A 113 -3.07 7.38 9.07
CA ASP A 113 -2.40 6.17 8.65
C ASP A 113 -1.09 6.44 7.92
N VAL A 114 -0.11 5.56 8.12
CA VAL A 114 1.19 5.60 7.45
C VAL A 114 1.41 4.30 6.69
N VAL A 115 1.74 4.43 5.41
CA VAL A 115 2.03 3.27 4.55
C VAL A 115 3.50 2.88 4.73
N THR A 116 3.74 1.67 5.20
CA THR A 116 5.08 1.10 5.41
C THR A 116 5.19 -0.31 4.82
N VAL A 117 6.36 -0.64 4.27
CA VAL A 117 6.64 -1.93 3.64
C VAL A 117 7.91 -2.50 4.25
N GLY A 118 7.80 -3.26 5.36
CA GLY A 118 8.97 -3.79 6.06
C GLY A 118 8.62 -4.89 7.06
N THR A 119 9.61 -5.72 7.41
CA THR A 119 9.47 -6.87 8.33
C THR A 119 9.24 -6.46 9.79
N SER A 120 9.56 -5.22 10.17
CA SER A 120 9.17 -4.65 11.46
C SER A 120 7.84 -3.92 11.32
N PHE A 121 6.74 -4.68 11.35
CA PHE A 121 5.41 -4.11 11.56
C PHE A 121 5.27 -3.61 13.00
N ARG A 122 5.94 -2.51 13.34
CA ARG A 122 5.47 -1.64 14.41
C ARG A 122 4.62 -0.55 13.76
N CYS A 123 3.43 -0.93 13.31
CA CYS A 123 2.37 0.03 13.10
C CYS A 123 1.89 0.46 14.49
N VAL A 124 2.43 1.57 14.99
CA VAL A 124 2.01 2.17 16.24
C VAL A 124 0.80 3.05 15.93
N VAL A 125 -0.40 2.53 16.17
CA VAL A 125 -1.56 3.40 16.39
C VAL A 125 -2.38 2.80 17.53
N HIS A 126 -2.12 3.26 18.74
CA HIS A 126 -3.10 4.05 19.48
C HIS A 126 -2.47 4.63 20.74
N CYS A 127 -2.37 5.95 20.75
CA CYS A 127 -2.22 6.76 21.94
C CYS A 127 -3.55 6.69 22.69
N LEU A 128 -3.67 5.85 23.71
CA LEU A 128 -4.63 6.10 24.79
C LEU A 128 -4.23 5.31 26.04
N PHE A 129 -4.04 6.09 27.11
CA PHE A 129 -3.74 5.72 28.50
C PHE A 129 -2.27 5.53 28.91
N SER A 130 -1.93 6.29 29.95
CA SER A 130 -0.70 6.28 30.76
C SER A 130 0.53 6.95 30.15
N GLY A 131 0.53 8.29 30.18
CA GLY A 131 1.33 9.07 31.14
C GLY A 131 2.86 8.96 31.15
N LEU A 132 3.52 7.93 30.64
CA LEU A 132 4.97 7.87 30.52
C LEU A 132 5.36 6.68 29.64
N THR A 133 5.82 6.95 28.41
CA THR A 133 6.73 6.06 27.68
C THR A 133 7.38 6.88 26.56
N TRP A 134 8.64 6.59 26.32
CA TRP A 134 9.55 7.28 25.41
C TRP A 134 9.45 6.55 24.06
N TRP A 135 8.54 7.02 23.21
CA TRP A 135 8.35 6.56 21.82
C TRP A 135 8.92 7.64 20.90
N VAL A 136 10.23 7.64 20.67
CA VAL A 136 10.82 8.43 19.59
C VAL A 136 11.01 7.47 18.43
N THR A 137 10.12 7.51 17.44
CA THR A 137 10.20 6.63 16.27
C THR A 137 9.85 7.42 15.03
N ALA A 138 10.77 8.28 14.55
CA ALA A 138 10.80 8.93 13.21
C ALA A 138 9.53 9.67 12.71
N SER A 139 8.43 9.61 13.45
CA SER A 139 7.08 9.95 13.00
C SER A 139 6.75 11.40 13.30
N ASP A 140 7.33 11.98 14.35
CA ASP A 140 7.03 13.36 14.76
C ASP A 140 7.78 14.41 13.92
N ASP A 141 9.02 14.17 13.50
CA ASP A 141 9.74 15.12 12.65
C ASP A 141 9.22 15.12 11.21
N LEU A 142 8.76 13.96 10.70
CA LEU A 142 8.12 13.87 9.39
C LEU A 142 6.70 14.47 9.39
N ARG A 143 5.98 14.41 10.53
CA ARG A 143 4.67 15.06 10.72
C ARG A 143 4.78 16.57 11.00
N ARG A 144 5.88 17.03 11.62
CA ARG A 144 6.13 18.47 11.90
C ARG A 144 6.53 19.27 10.66
N GLY A 145 6.88 18.62 9.55
CA GLY A 145 6.83 19.21 8.21
C GLY A 145 5.37 19.33 7.75
N ALA A 146 4.65 20.31 8.27
CA ALA A 146 3.25 20.61 8.00
C ALA A 146 2.86 20.43 6.50
N ALA A 147 1.73 19.75 6.25
CA ALA A 147 1.02 19.62 4.96
C ALA A 147 1.27 18.39 4.06
N ALA A 148 1.87 17.29 4.55
CA ALA A 148 1.86 16.04 3.78
C ALA A 148 0.46 15.40 3.80
N THR A 149 -0.26 15.46 2.68
CA THR A 149 -1.59 14.85 2.48
C THR A 149 -1.55 13.33 2.46
N LEU A 150 -0.39 12.71 2.19
CA LEU A 150 -0.19 11.26 2.16
C LEU A 150 1.19 10.93 2.73
N CYS A 151 1.24 10.00 3.68
CA CYS A 151 2.48 9.50 4.26
C CYS A 151 2.77 8.07 3.79
N VAL A 152 3.76 7.94 2.90
CA VAL A 152 4.30 6.66 2.42
C VAL A 152 5.80 6.64 2.67
N LEU A 153 6.25 5.79 3.60
CA LEU A 153 7.66 5.68 3.93
C LEU A 153 8.39 4.77 2.94
N ASP A 154 9.56 5.22 2.51
CA ASP A 154 10.46 4.40 1.70
C ASP A 154 11.12 3.33 2.58
N PRO A 155 11.06 2.03 2.20
CA PRO A 155 11.72 0.96 2.94
C PRO A 155 13.26 1.02 2.91
N LEU A 156 13.84 1.76 1.96
CA LEU A 156 15.29 1.95 1.86
C LEU A 156 15.77 3.15 2.67
N ASP A 157 14.90 4.15 2.85
CA ASP A 157 15.17 5.37 3.60
C ASP A 157 13.93 5.79 4.40
N GLY A 158 13.94 5.51 5.71
CA GLY A 158 12.81 5.81 6.60
C GLY A 158 12.53 7.30 6.79
N THR A 159 13.41 8.19 6.34
CA THR A 159 13.19 9.65 6.39
C THR A 159 12.48 10.17 5.14
N ASN A 160 12.46 9.39 4.06
CA ASN A 160 11.91 9.78 2.78
C ASN A 160 10.41 9.43 2.68
N ASN A 161 9.57 10.47 2.58
CA ASN A 161 8.14 10.32 2.28
C ASN A 161 7.89 10.38 0.78
N VAL A 162 7.66 9.22 0.16
CA VAL A 162 7.32 9.06 -1.25
C VAL A 162 5.98 9.74 -1.60
N GLY A 163 5.08 9.87 -0.63
CA GLY A 163 3.76 10.48 -0.76
C GLY A 163 3.74 12.00 -0.68
N ARG A 164 4.87 12.68 -0.38
CA ARG A 164 4.93 14.12 -0.11
C ARG A 164 4.35 14.99 -1.22
N HIS A 165 4.47 14.58 -2.49
CA HIS A 165 3.96 15.33 -3.64
C HIS A 165 2.53 14.94 -4.05
N CYS A 166 1.91 13.95 -3.41
CA CYS A 166 0.58 13.45 -3.75
C CYS A 166 -0.53 14.26 -3.05
N TYR A 167 -0.73 15.51 -3.46
CA TYR A 167 -1.75 16.39 -2.87
C TYR A 167 -3.18 16.09 -3.33
N ARG A 168 -3.37 15.28 -4.39
CA ARG A 168 -4.70 14.86 -4.88
C ARG A 168 -5.15 13.51 -4.34
N ILE A 169 -4.54 13.02 -3.25
CA ILE A 169 -4.86 11.71 -2.67
C ILE A 169 -6.36 11.55 -2.36
N SER A 170 -7.04 12.59 -1.87
CA SER A 170 -8.48 12.53 -1.58
C SER A 170 -9.32 12.22 -2.83
N HIS A 171 -8.91 12.69 -4.00
CA HIS A 171 -9.57 12.35 -5.26
C HIS A 171 -9.31 10.89 -5.65
N ILE A 172 -8.09 10.40 -5.42
CA ILE A 172 -7.72 9.01 -5.69
C ILE A 172 -8.51 8.06 -4.79
N LEU A 173 -8.58 8.33 -3.48
CA LEU A 173 -9.31 7.50 -2.51
C LEU A 173 -10.82 7.48 -2.83
N ARG A 174 -11.41 8.64 -3.16
CA ARG A 174 -12.81 8.70 -3.63
C ARG A 174 -13.03 7.87 -4.89
N SER A 175 -12.12 7.98 -5.86
CA SER A 175 -12.17 7.21 -7.10
C SER A 175 -12.02 5.70 -6.86
N PHE A 176 -11.27 5.27 -5.85
CA PHE A 176 -11.20 3.87 -5.42
C PHE A 176 -12.48 3.42 -4.71
N GLN A 177 -13.05 4.28 -3.89
CA GLN A 177 -14.32 4.04 -3.22
C GLN A 177 -15.46 3.80 -4.21
N ASP A 178 -15.60 4.69 -5.21
CA ASP A 178 -16.60 4.59 -6.26
C ASP A 178 -16.48 3.27 -7.04
N VAL A 179 -15.25 2.90 -7.40
CA VAL A 179 -14.95 1.63 -8.06
C VAL A 179 -15.31 0.45 -7.16
N SER A 180 -14.93 0.48 -5.88
CA SER A 180 -15.21 -0.62 -4.95
C SER A 180 -16.72 -0.87 -4.79
N ASN A 181 -17.52 0.21 -4.72
CA ASN A 181 -18.97 0.15 -4.61
C ASN A 181 -19.60 -0.35 -5.91
N SER A 182 -19.14 0.18 -7.05
CA SER A 182 -19.60 -0.26 -8.37
C SER A 182 -19.32 -1.75 -8.58
N LEU A 183 -18.10 -2.22 -8.33
CA LEU A 183 -17.72 -3.62 -8.45
C LEU A 183 -18.54 -4.52 -7.51
N THR A 184 -18.72 -4.12 -6.26
CA THR A 184 -19.55 -4.88 -5.30
C THR A 184 -20.99 -5.01 -5.79
N SER A 185 -21.57 -3.92 -6.31
CA SER A 185 -22.93 -3.93 -6.85
C SER A 185 -23.05 -4.87 -8.07
N LEU A 186 -22.06 -4.84 -8.96
CA LEU A 186 -21.99 -5.69 -10.15
C LEU A 186 -21.88 -7.17 -9.76
N ILE A 187 -21.01 -7.49 -8.79
CA ILE A 187 -20.85 -8.85 -8.28
C ILE A 187 -22.17 -9.37 -7.69
N VAL A 188 -22.88 -8.57 -6.89
CA VAL A 188 -24.18 -8.96 -6.33
C VAL A 188 -25.23 -9.18 -7.42
N ARG A 189 -25.26 -8.34 -8.46
CA ARG A 189 -26.18 -8.48 -9.60
C ARG A 189 -25.89 -9.74 -10.42
N LEU A 190 -24.62 -10.00 -10.72
CA LEU A 190 -24.17 -11.20 -11.44
C LEU A 190 -24.50 -12.47 -10.65
N ARG A 191 -24.27 -12.47 -9.32
CA ARG A 191 -24.63 -13.62 -8.45
C ARG A 191 -26.13 -13.88 -8.41
N ARG A 192 -26.97 -12.87 -8.63
CA ARG A 192 -28.43 -13.00 -8.71
C ARG A 192 -28.93 -13.42 -10.10
N GLY A 193 -28.03 -13.75 -11.04
CA GLY A 193 -28.40 -14.17 -12.40
C GLY A 193 -29.00 -13.04 -13.25
N LYS A 194 -28.89 -11.78 -12.82
CA LYS A 194 -29.34 -10.64 -13.64
C LYS A 194 -28.28 -10.37 -14.70
N ASP A 195 -28.69 -10.45 -15.96
CA ASP A 195 -27.83 -10.12 -17.08
C ASP A 195 -27.39 -8.65 -16.97
N VAL A 196 -26.09 -8.42 -16.92
CA VAL A 196 -25.52 -7.07 -16.81
C VAL A 196 -25.25 -6.50 -18.21
N GLY A 197 -25.61 -7.24 -19.27
CA GLY A 197 -25.44 -6.84 -20.66
C GLY A 197 -23.97 -6.87 -21.06
N GLY A 198 -23.49 -8.03 -21.54
CA GLY A 198 -22.35 -8.25 -22.44
C GLY A 198 -20.94 -7.70 -22.15
N GLY A 199 -20.74 -6.69 -21.31
CA GLY A 199 -19.45 -6.01 -21.12
C GLY A 199 -18.61 -6.58 -19.99
N SER A 200 -17.28 -6.57 -20.15
CA SER A 200 -16.34 -7.02 -19.11
C SER A 200 -16.43 -6.15 -17.85
N LEU A 201 -16.28 -6.78 -16.68
CA LEU A 201 -16.35 -6.10 -15.38
C LEU A 201 -15.23 -5.06 -15.21
N LEU A 202 -14.04 -5.34 -15.76
CA LEU A 202 -12.91 -4.40 -15.75
C LEU A 202 -13.13 -3.23 -16.69
N ASP A 203 -13.72 -3.43 -17.87
CA ASP A 203 -14.00 -2.33 -18.79
C ASP A 203 -15.00 -1.33 -18.18
N ARG A 204 -16.04 -1.82 -17.51
CA ARG A 204 -16.94 -0.96 -16.73
C ARG A 204 -16.22 -0.22 -15.63
N MET A 205 -15.33 -0.90 -14.89
CA MET A 205 -14.51 -0.25 -13.87
C MET A 205 -13.66 0.89 -14.44
N PHE A 206 -13.05 0.69 -15.62
CA PHE A 206 -12.22 1.70 -16.27
C PHE A 206 -13.03 2.84 -16.92
N ASN A 207 -14.31 2.63 -17.20
CA ASN A 207 -15.20 3.61 -17.87
C ASN A 207 -16.18 4.31 -16.91
N LEU A 208 -16.11 4.03 -15.61
CA LEU A 208 -16.75 4.84 -14.56
C LEU A 208 -16.23 6.27 -14.57
#